data_AF-A0A2V8T490-F1
#
_entry.id   AF-A0A2V8T490-F1
#
_cell.length_a   1.000
_cell.length_b   1.000
_cell.length_c   1.000
_cell.angle_alpha   90.00
_cell.angle_beta   90.00
_cell.angle_gamma   90.00
#
_symmetry.space_group_name_H-M   'P 1'
#
loop_
_entity.id
_entity.type
_entity.pdbx_description
1 polymer ?
#
loop_
_entity_poly.entity_id
_entity_poly.type
_entity_poly.pdbx_seq_one_letter_code
_entity_poly.pdbx_strand_id
1 'polypeptide(L)'
;EAKHIDPRINIAPGLEAIRRARRPDLHQTPAAPHPPAIASRHVTFAGDLSTVSIFDAVQVIENSRLTGALSIESAERQGRVLFNDGRIVDAECGEAKGTLAFRLIVEVTSGAFDFEKSASEFPVRIQALSNTNLILDTLRQLDEEKNEEP
;
A
#
# COMPACT_ATOMS: atom_id res chain seq x y z
N GLU A 1 53.19 6.09 53.66
CA GLU A 1 52.42 4.93 54.18
C GLU A 1 51.85 4.19 52.97
N ALA A 2 52.45 3.07 52.57
CA ALA A 2 52.21 1.71 53.05
C ALA A 2 50.96 1.04 52.41
N LYS A 3 51.26 0.16 51.43
CA LYS A 3 50.73 -1.21 51.26
C LYS A 3 49.26 -1.37 50.80
N HIS A 4 49.04 -1.88 49.60
CA HIS A 4 48.78 -3.33 49.40
C HIS A 4 48.67 -3.72 47.90
N ILE A 5 49.64 -4.48 47.37
CA ILE A 5 49.60 -5.92 46.96
C ILE A 5 48.68 -6.24 45.75
N ASP A 6 49.33 -6.65 44.65
CA ASP A 6 48.95 -7.55 43.53
C ASP A 6 48.22 -8.87 43.95
N PRO A 7 48.04 -9.95 43.15
CA PRO A 7 48.27 -10.19 41.71
C PRO A 7 47.11 -10.96 41.03
N ARG A 8 47.26 -11.23 39.73
CA ARG A 8 46.87 -12.43 38.95
C ARG A 8 46.50 -11.91 37.55
N ILE A 9 47.13 -12.30 36.46
CA ILE A 9 47.83 -13.54 36.17
C ILE A 9 48.81 -13.28 35.02
N ASN A 10 49.88 -14.05 35.07
CA ASN A 10 50.94 -14.22 34.11
C ASN A 10 50.37 -14.71 32.76
N ILE A 11 50.75 -14.12 31.62
CA ILE A 11 51.14 -14.88 30.44
C ILE A 11 52.18 -14.12 29.61
N ALA A 12 53.18 -14.89 29.22
CA ALA A 12 54.43 -14.54 28.59
C ALA A 12 54.28 -14.00 27.14
N PRO A 13 55.37 -13.41 26.59
CA PRO A 13 55.39 -12.71 25.32
C PRO A 13 55.69 -13.67 24.14
N GLY A 14 54.99 -13.49 23.02
CA GLY A 14 55.31 -14.13 21.74
C GLY A 14 55.06 -13.14 20.61
N LEU A 15 56.09 -12.42 20.19
CA LEU A 15 56.76 -12.63 18.90
C LEU A 15 55.81 -12.30 17.73
N GLU A 16 55.74 -11.04 17.29
CA GLU A 16 56.63 -10.42 16.29
C GLU A 16 56.57 -11.09 14.90
N ALA A 17 56.72 -10.23 13.88
CA ALA A 17 56.95 -10.55 12.47
C ALA A 17 55.70 -10.82 11.61
N ILE A 18 55.07 -9.73 11.11
CA ILE A 18 55.17 -9.35 9.69
C ILE A 18 54.54 -7.97 9.45
N ARG A 19 55.38 -6.94 9.59
CA ARG A 19 55.21 -5.71 8.82
C ARG A 19 55.58 -6.03 7.37
N ARG A 20 54.63 -5.83 6.45
CA ARG A 20 54.75 -5.61 4.98
C ARG A 20 53.51 -6.24 4.33
N ALA A 21 52.74 -5.61 3.45
CA ALA A 21 52.77 -4.30 2.82
C ALA A 21 51.44 -4.18 2.08
N ARG A 22 50.79 -3.02 2.17
CA ARG A 22 49.91 -2.36 1.17
C ARG A 22 48.75 -1.68 1.85
N ARG A 23 48.80 -0.35 1.82
CA ARG A 23 47.61 0.48 1.68
C ARG A 23 46.85 -0.04 0.44
N PRO A 24 45.54 -0.29 0.55
CA PRO A 24 44.65 0.55 -0.23
C PRO A 24 43.41 0.96 0.56
N ASP A 25 43.07 2.23 0.38
CA ASP A 25 41.71 2.72 0.20
C ASP A 25 40.58 2.28 1.15
N LEU A 26 40.27 3.19 2.07
CA LEU A 26 39.04 3.23 2.82
C LEU A 26 37.95 3.84 1.93
N HIS A 27 37.51 3.13 0.89
CA HIS A 27 36.34 3.51 0.10
C HIS A 27 35.48 2.28 -0.26
N GLN A 28 34.37 2.17 0.47
CA GLN A 28 33.04 1.76 -0.02
C GLN A 28 32.97 0.48 -0.87
N THR A 29 32.69 -0.64 -0.21
CA THR A 29 31.98 -1.74 -0.87
C THR A 29 30.49 -1.61 -0.53
N PRO A 30 29.58 -1.52 -1.52
CA PRO A 30 28.16 -1.36 -1.29
C PRO A 30 27.62 -2.58 -0.53
N ALA A 31 27.01 -2.30 0.62
CA ALA A 31 26.21 -3.26 1.34
C ALA A 31 25.16 -3.86 0.38
N ALA A 32 24.98 -5.16 0.48
CA ALA A 32 24.00 -5.95 -0.25
C ALA A 32 22.61 -5.27 -0.29
N PRO A 33 21.80 -5.52 -1.34
CA PRO A 33 20.45 -4.99 -1.40
C PRO A 33 19.67 -5.47 -0.17
N HIS A 34 19.27 -4.53 0.69
CA HIS A 34 18.24 -4.78 1.68
C HIS A 34 17.03 -5.37 0.94
N PRO A 35 16.44 -6.49 1.40
CA PRO A 35 15.12 -6.87 0.92
C PRO A 35 14.20 -5.65 1.07
N PRO A 36 13.32 -5.36 0.09
CA PRO A 36 12.41 -4.24 0.21
C PRO A 36 11.67 -4.42 1.53
N ALA A 37 11.72 -3.38 2.37
CA ALA A 37 10.94 -3.31 3.58
C ALA A 37 9.52 -3.74 3.22
N ILE A 38 9.06 -4.86 3.79
CA ILE A 38 7.67 -5.24 3.70
C ILE A 38 6.97 -4.14 4.48
N ALA A 39 6.53 -3.10 3.77
CA ALA A 39 5.66 -2.08 4.32
C ALA A 39 4.51 -2.86 4.94
N SER A 40 4.41 -2.83 6.26
CA SER A 40 3.31 -3.44 6.98
C SER A 40 2.03 -2.85 6.39
N ARG A 41 1.36 -3.64 5.55
CA ARG A 41 0.12 -3.31 4.86
C ARG A 41 -0.93 -3.12 5.94
N HIS A 42 -1.05 -1.90 6.47
CA HIS A 42 -1.92 -1.65 7.61
C HIS A 42 -3.35 -1.51 7.10
N VAL A 43 -3.99 -2.66 6.94
CA VAL A 43 -5.41 -2.76 6.63
C VAL A 43 -6.17 -2.01 7.72
N THR A 44 -6.85 -0.96 7.31
CA THR A 44 -7.63 -0.10 8.20
C THR A 44 -8.99 -0.72 8.48
N PHE A 45 -9.62 -1.26 7.45
CA PHE A 45 -10.81 -2.10 7.58
C PHE A 45 -10.90 -3.02 6.36
N ALA A 46 -11.55 -4.16 6.53
CA ALA A 46 -11.78 -5.15 5.49
C ALA A 46 -13.11 -5.84 5.73
N GLY A 47 -13.68 -6.43 4.68
CA GLY A 47 -14.96 -7.11 4.76
C GLY A 47 -15.26 -7.92 3.51
N ASP A 48 -16.47 -8.43 3.46
CA ASP A 48 -16.99 -9.24 2.37
C ASP A 48 -18.08 -8.48 1.62
N LEU A 49 -17.96 -8.39 0.29
CA LEU A 49 -18.86 -7.67 -0.60
C LEU A 49 -20.27 -8.29 -0.69
N SER A 50 -20.45 -9.56 -0.31
CA SER A 50 -21.77 -10.17 -0.19
C SER A 50 -22.49 -9.73 1.10
N THR A 51 -21.76 -9.17 2.07
CA THR A 51 -22.32 -8.63 3.33
C THR A 51 -22.40 -7.10 3.35
N VAL A 52 -21.41 -6.43 2.79
CA VAL A 52 -21.27 -4.97 2.77
C VAL A 52 -21.05 -4.53 1.33
N SER A 53 -22.02 -3.83 0.77
CA SER A 53 -21.92 -3.31 -0.60
C SER A 53 -20.76 -2.33 -0.75
N ILE A 54 -20.17 -2.28 -1.94
CA ILE A 54 -19.09 -1.32 -2.28
C ILE A 54 -19.48 0.14 -1.96
N PHE A 55 -20.75 0.48 -2.13
CA PHE A 55 -21.28 1.81 -1.83
C PHE A 55 -21.21 2.17 -0.34
N ASP A 56 -21.45 1.20 0.55
CA ASP A 56 -21.35 1.42 1.99
C ASP A 56 -19.89 1.65 2.41
N ALA A 57 -18.96 0.85 1.87
CA ALA A 57 -17.53 1.05 2.07
C ALA A 57 -17.07 2.45 1.60
N VAL A 58 -17.51 2.89 0.41
CA VAL A 58 -17.26 4.24 -0.10
C VAL A 58 -17.82 5.31 0.84
N GLN A 59 -19.04 5.11 1.35
CA GLN A 59 -19.70 6.06 2.26
C GLN A 59 -18.96 6.19 3.59
N VAL A 60 -18.41 5.09 4.13
CA VAL A 60 -17.58 5.11 5.35
C VAL A 60 -16.29 5.90 5.11
N ILE A 61 -15.63 5.66 3.97
CA ILE A 61 -14.39 6.36 3.56
C ILE A 61 -14.65 7.86 3.38
N GLU A 62 -15.75 8.22 2.73
CA GLU A 62 -16.16 9.61 2.49
C GLU A 62 -16.40 10.36 3.81
N ASN A 63 -17.27 9.82 4.68
CA ASN A 63 -17.62 10.46 5.95
C ASN A 63 -16.42 10.61 6.88
N SER A 64 -15.49 9.65 6.83
CA SER A 64 -14.26 9.66 7.61
C SER A 64 -13.14 10.47 6.96
N ARG A 65 -13.35 11.00 5.74
CA ARG A 65 -12.37 11.73 4.93
C ARG A 65 -11.03 11.00 4.80
N LEU A 66 -11.07 9.70 4.57
CA LEU A 66 -9.84 8.91 4.50
C LEU A 66 -9.16 9.06 3.13
N THR A 67 -7.83 9.17 3.16
CA THR A 67 -6.96 9.03 1.99
C THR A 67 -6.39 7.62 1.98
N GLY A 68 -6.54 6.90 0.88
CA GLY A 68 -6.14 5.49 0.82
C GLY A 68 -6.63 4.77 -0.43
N ALA A 69 -6.35 3.47 -0.49
CA ALA A 69 -6.77 2.59 -1.57
C ALA A 69 -7.73 1.53 -1.01
N LEU A 70 -8.92 1.44 -1.62
CA LEU A 70 -9.85 0.33 -1.42
C LEU A 70 -9.52 -0.73 -2.47
N SER A 71 -9.03 -1.88 -2.04
CA SER A 71 -8.81 -3.05 -2.89
C SER A 71 -10.06 -3.92 -2.88
N ILE A 72 -10.42 -4.43 -4.05
CA ILE A 72 -11.52 -5.36 -4.27
C ILE A 72 -10.94 -6.61 -4.92
N GLU A 73 -11.20 -7.76 -4.32
CA GLU A 73 -10.82 -9.06 -4.85
C GLU A 73 -12.05 -9.96 -4.96
N SER A 74 -12.27 -10.51 -6.14
CA SER A 74 -13.39 -11.40 -6.44
C SER A 74 -12.92 -12.49 -7.39
N ALA A 75 -13.70 -13.55 -7.54
CA ALA A 75 -13.34 -14.67 -8.41
C ALA A 75 -13.12 -14.24 -9.87
N GLU A 76 -13.86 -13.24 -10.34
CA GLU A 76 -13.86 -12.79 -11.74
C GLU A 76 -13.07 -11.49 -11.97
N ARG A 77 -12.89 -10.66 -10.92
CA ARG A 77 -12.35 -9.31 -11.04
C ARG A 77 -11.48 -8.94 -9.84
N GLN A 78 -10.41 -8.20 -10.11
CA GLN A 78 -9.60 -7.53 -9.10
C GLN A 78 -9.48 -6.06 -9.47
N GLY A 79 -9.74 -5.18 -8.51
CA GLY A 79 -9.74 -3.75 -8.74
C GLY A 79 -9.32 -2.96 -7.51
N ARG A 80 -9.02 -1.68 -7.74
CA ARG A 80 -8.70 -0.72 -6.69
C ARG A 80 -9.39 0.61 -6.96
N VAL A 81 -9.88 1.24 -5.90
CA VAL A 81 -10.41 2.61 -5.93
C VAL A 81 -9.53 3.46 -5.03
N LEU A 82 -9.02 4.57 -5.56
CA LEU A 82 -8.12 5.48 -4.87
C LEU A 82 -8.90 6.67 -4.35
N PHE A 83 -8.60 7.07 -3.12
CA PHE A 83 -9.28 8.14 -2.41
C PHE A 83 -8.30 9.18 -1.87
N ASN A 84 -8.67 10.46 -1.99
CA ASN A 84 -8.05 11.58 -1.27
C ASN A 84 -9.10 12.34 -0.48
N ASP A 85 -8.90 12.51 0.83
CA ASP A 85 -9.86 13.22 1.72
C ASP A 85 -11.30 12.69 1.58
N GLY A 86 -11.44 11.36 1.45
CA GLY A 86 -12.74 10.71 1.25
C GLY A 86 -13.32 10.81 -0.16
N ARG A 87 -12.66 11.49 -1.10
CA ARG A 87 -13.13 11.63 -2.49
C ARG A 87 -12.48 10.59 -3.39
N ILE A 88 -13.26 9.98 -4.28
CA ILE A 88 -12.74 9.09 -5.31
C ILE A 88 -11.96 9.91 -6.34
N VAL A 89 -10.67 9.60 -6.50
CA VAL A 89 -9.77 10.33 -7.39
C VAL A 89 -9.28 9.49 -8.58
N ASP A 90 -9.23 8.18 -8.44
CA ASP A 90 -8.91 7.26 -9.52
C ASP A 90 -9.46 5.86 -9.22
N ALA A 91 -9.51 5.01 -10.23
CA ALA A 91 -9.77 3.58 -10.05
C ALA A 91 -9.00 2.77 -11.10
N GLU A 92 -8.70 1.51 -10.79
CA GLU A 92 -7.97 0.59 -11.66
C GLU A 92 -8.61 -0.79 -11.57
N CYS A 93 -8.92 -1.40 -12.71
CA CYS A 93 -9.51 -2.74 -12.78
C CYS A 93 -9.03 -3.42 -14.06
N GLY A 94 -8.13 -4.39 -13.94
CA GLY A 94 -7.40 -4.95 -15.09
C GLY A 94 -6.68 -3.85 -15.89
N GLU A 95 -7.00 -3.72 -17.17
CA GLU A 95 -6.43 -2.70 -18.07
C GLU A 95 -7.19 -1.36 -18.03
N ALA A 96 -8.41 -1.34 -17.47
CA ALA A 96 -9.21 -0.13 -17.36
C ALA A 96 -8.69 0.77 -16.23
N LYS A 97 -8.81 2.10 -16.41
CA LYS A 97 -8.45 3.12 -15.42
C LYS A 97 -9.50 4.23 -15.34
N GLY A 98 -9.50 4.98 -14.24
CA GLY A 98 -10.42 6.08 -14.00
C GLY A 98 -11.87 5.60 -13.93
N THR A 99 -12.79 6.38 -14.50
CA THR A 99 -14.24 6.11 -14.44
C THR A 99 -14.62 4.74 -15.03
N LEU A 100 -13.95 4.29 -16.10
CA LEU A 100 -14.21 2.97 -16.69
C LEU A 100 -13.86 1.83 -15.72
N ALA A 101 -12.74 1.95 -15.01
CA ALA A 101 -12.39 0.96 -13.98
C ALA A 101 -13.37 0.98 -12.81
N PHE A 102 -13.77 2.19 -12.37
CA PHE A 102 -14.75 2.33 -11.31
C PHE A 102 -16.07 1.65 -11.70
N ARG A 103 -16.50 1.79 -12.96
CA ARG A 103 -17.68 1.11 -13.50
C ARG A 103 -17.58 -0.41 -13.38
N LEU A 104 -16.45 -0.99 -13.78
CA LEU A 104 -16.22 -2.43 -13.65
C LEU A 104 -16.22 -2.91 -12.19
N ILE A 105 -15.76 -2.07 -11.27
CA ILE A 105 -15.71 -2.39 -9.84
C ILE A 105 -17.10 -2.35 -9.21
N VAL A 106 -17.98 -1.39 -9.58
CA VAL A 106 -19.33 -1.31 -8.99
C VAL A 106 -20.25 -2.47 -9.38
N GLU A 107 -19.95 -3.16 -10.48
CA GLU A 107 -20.65 -4.39 -10.87
C GLU A 107 -20.27 -5.61 -10.00
N VAL A 108 -19.19 -5.51 -9.21
CA VAL A 108 -18.75 -6.58 -8.33
C VAL A 108 -19.66 -6.66 -7.10
N THR A 109 -20.38 -7.78 -6.97
CA THR A 109 -21.38 -7.99 -5.91
C THR A 109 -20.97 -9.05 -4.88
N SER A 110 -19.81 -9.68 -5.01
CA SER A 110 -19.33 -10.74 -4.11
C SER A 110 -17.81 -10.85 -4.16
N GLY A 111 -17.18 -11.15 -3.03
CA GLY A 111 -15.72 -11.17 -2.89
C GLY A 111 -15.26 -10.47 -1.61
N ALA A 112 -13.96 -10.25 -1.46
CA ALA A 112 -13.39 -9.52 -0.34
C ALA A 112 -13.02 -8.10 -0.73
N PHE A 113 -13.03 -7.20 0.24
CA PHE A 113 -12.44 -5.87 0.10
C PHE A 113 -11.58 -5.53 1.31
N ASP A 114 -10.56 -4.70 1.09
CA ASP A 114 -9.73 -4.11 2.13
C ASP A 114 -9.41 -2.66 1.82
N PHE A 115 -9.36 -1.82 2.85
CA PHE A 115 -8.91 -0.45 2.72
C PHE A 115 -7.58 -0.25 3.42
N GLU A 116 -6.61 0.27 2.67
CA GLU A 116 -5.31 0.69 3.19
C GLU A 116 -5.22 2.21 3.17
N LYS A 117 -4.92 2.81 4.34
CA LYS A 117 -4.63 4.24 4.41
C LYS A 117 -3.29 4.56 3.76
N SER A 118 -3.27 5.66 3.03
CA SER A 118 -2.06 6.22 2.44
C SER A 118 -1.64 7.48 3.16
N ALA A 119 -0.34 7.64 3.39
CA ALA A 119 0.23 8.88 3.91
C ALA A 119 0.33 9.98 2.84
N SER A 120 0.21 9.62 1.56
CA SER A 120 0.32 10.53 0.43
C SER A 120 -0.93 10.48 -0.43
N GLU A 121 -1.25 11.61 -1.05
CA GLU A 121 -2.35 11.76 -1.98
C GLU A 121 -2.05 11.08 -3.31
N PHE A 122 -3.09 10.59 -3.96
CA PHE A 122 -3.03 9.99 -5.28
C PHE A 122 -3.31 11.03 -6.39
N PRO A 123 -2.81 10.83 -7.62
CA PRO A 123 -3.14 11.68 -8.74
C PRO A 123 -4.64 11.61 -9.07
N VAL A 124 -5.25 12.76 -9.34
CA VAL A 124 -6.67 12.86 -9.68
C VAL A 124 -6.87 12.63 -11.18
N ARG A 125 -7.51 11.51 -11.54
CA ARG A 125 -7.98 11.23 -12.91
C ARG A 125 -9.49 11.36 -13.05
N ILE A 126 -10.24 11.02 -12.01
CA ILE A 126 -11.69 11.13 -11.97
C ILE A 126 -12.05 12.49 -11.38
N GLN A 127 -12.69 13.33 -12.18
CA GLN A 127 -13.13 14.68 -11.79
C GLN A 127 -14.64 14.67 -11.55
N ALA A 128 -15.07 14.14 -10.41
CA ALA A 128 -16.48 14.13 -10.02
C ALA A 128 -16.78 15.25 -9.01
N LEU A 129 -18.00 15.80 -9.08
CA LEU A 129 -18.50 16.78 -8.10
C LEU A 129 -18.60 16.18 -6.69
N SER A 130 -18.97 14.91 -6.60
CA SER A 130 -19.09 14.14 -5.34
C SER A 130 -19.08 12.64 -5.64
N ASN A 131 -18.74 11.80 -4.65
CA ASN A 131 -18.80 10.34 -4.80
C ASN A 131 -20.20 9.87 -5.20
N THR A 132 -21.25 10.42 -4.59
CA THR A 132 -22.65 10.12 -4.95
C THR A 132 -22.95 10.43 -6.40
N ASN A 133 -22.47 11.57 -6.93
CA ASN A 133 -22.68 11.93 -8.34
C ASN A 133 -21.99 10.93 -9.27
N LEU A 134 -20.75 10.54 -8.96
CA LEU A 134 -20.02 9.52 -9.72
C LEU A 134 -20.77 8.19 -9.73
N ILE A 135 -21.26 7.76 -8.57
CA ILE A 135 -22.02 6.51 -8.42
C ILE A 135 -23.30 6.55 -9.25
N LEU A 136 -24.10 7.62 -9.12
CA LEU A 136 -25.37 7.74 -9.84
C LEU A 136 -25.17 7.77 -11.36
N ASP A 137 -24.16 8.51 -11.85
CA ASP A 137 -23.82 8.55 -13.27
C ASP A 137 -23.38 7.16 -13.78
N THR A 138 -22.56 6.46 -13.00
CA THR A 138 -22.09 5.11 -13.32
C THR A 138 -23.24 4.11 -13.40
N LEU A 139 -24.17 4.15 -12.43
CA LEU A 139 -25.34 3.26 -12.40
C LEU A 139 -26.29 3.53 -13.58
N ARG A 140 -26.49 4.79 -13.95
CA ARG A 140 -27.30 5.17 -15.11
C ARG A 140 -26.71 4.58 -16.39
N GLN A 141 -25.41 4.76 -16.61
CA GLN A 141 -24.73 4.21 -17.80
C GLN A 141 -24.85 2.69 -17.88
N LEU A 142 -24.68 1.99 -16.75
CA LEU A 142 -24.81 0.53 -16.70
C LEU A 142 -26.24 0.06 -17.05
N ASP A 143 -27.26 0.79 -16.62
CA ASP A 143 -28.67 0.49 -16.94
C ASP A 143 -28.98 0.74 -18.43
N GLU A 144 -28.49 1.85 -18.98
CA GLU A 144 -28.59 2.19 -20.40
C GLU A 144 -27.97 1.10 -21.27
N GLU A 145 -26.73 0.68 -20.97
CA GLU A 145 -26.04 -0.37 -21.71
C GLU A 145 -26.80 -1.71 -21.69
N LYS A 146 -27.39 -2.07 -20.56
CA LYS A 146 -28.16 -3.33 -20.39
C LYS A 146 -29.48 -3.34 -21.17
N ASN A 147 -30.06 -2.16 -21.39
CA ASN A 147 -31.33 -2.02 -22.10
C ASN A 147 -31.14 -1.82 -23.62
N GLU A 148 -29.91 -1.58 -24.07
CA GLU A 148 -29.54 -1.44 -25.48
C GLU A 148 -29.00 -2.74 -26.12
N GLU A 149 -28.90 -3.84 -25.36
CA GLU A 149 -28.55 -5.17 -25.88
C GLU A 149 -29.75 -5.77 -26.67
N PRO A 150 -29.64 -6.01 -27.99
CA PRO A 150 -30.75 -6.45 -28.85
C PRO A 150 -31.11 -7.94 -28.76
#